data_AF-A0A353DVY7-F1
#
_entry.id   AF-A0A353DVY7-F1
#
_cell.length_a   1.000
_cell.length_b   1.000
_cell.length_c   1.000
_cell.angle_alpha   90.00
_cell.angle_beta   90.00
_cell.angle_gamma   90.00
#
_symmetry.space_group_name_H-M   'P 1'
#
loop_
_entity.id
_entity.type
_entity.pdbx_description
1 polymer ?
#
loop_
_entity_poly.entity_id
_entity_poly.type
_entity_poly.pdbx_seq_one_letter_code
_entity_poly.pdbx_strand_id
1 'polypeptide(L)' 'FDYSGTQACKALREEGFRVILVNSNPATIMTDPEFADHTYIEPITPESVAKIIRKEQAWMQEQGMQG' A
#
# COMPACT_ATOMS: atom_id res chain seq x y z
N PHE A 1 -1.36 7.27 -14.67
CA PHE A 1 -2.01 6.50 -13.60
C PHE A 1 -1.75 7.06 -12.22
N ASP A 2 -0.60 7.71 -11.97
CA ASP A 2 -0.27 8.34 -10.69
C ASP A 2 -1.41 9.16 -10.08
N TYR A 3 -1.96 10.13 -10.82
CA TYR A 3 -3.11 10.93 -10.35
C TYR A 3 -4.26 10.08 -9.82
N SER A 4 -4.72 9.08 -10.60
CA SER A 4 -5.84 8.21 -10.21
C SER A 4 -5.48 7.32 -9.02
N GLY A 5 -4.24 6.84 -8.94
CA GLY A 5 -3.73 6.08 -7.79
C GLY A 5 -3.73 6.93 -6.52
N THR A 6 -3.23 8.16 -6.59
CA THR A 6 -3.27 9.13 -5.49
C THR A 6 -4.70 9.41 -5.02
N GLN A 7 -5.65 9.59 -5.94
CA GLN A 7 -7.06 9.79 -5.58
C GLN A 7 -7.67 8.56 -4.90
N ALA A 8 -7.35 7.35 -5.36
CA ALA A 8 -7.82 6.12 -4.72
C ALA A 8 -7.29 5.97 -3.29
N CYS A 9 -6.00 6.25 -3.07
CA CYS A 9 -5.40 6.26 -1.75
C CYS A 9 -6.08 7.25 -0.80
N LYS A 10 -6.36 8.48 -1.28
CA LYS A 10 -7.10 9.48 -0.49
C LYS A 10 -8.49 8.99 -0.12
N ALA A 11 -9.28 8.56 -1.10
CA ALA A 11 -10.66 8.14 -0.88
C ALA A 11 -10.75 6.96 0.10
N LEU A 12 -9.91 5.94 -0.04
CA LEU A 12 -9.90 4.79 0.87
C LEU A 12 -9.54 5.20 2.31
N ARG A 13 -8.58 6.12 2.49
CA ARG A 13 -8.20 6.60 3.82
C ARG A 13 -9.27 7.49 4.46
N GLU A 14 -9.95 8.32 3.67
CA GLU A 14 -11.09 9.12 4.13
C GLU A 14 -12.25 8.24 4.62
N GLU A 15 -12.43 7.07 4.01
CA GLU A 15 -13.38 6.03 4.44
C GLU A 15 -12.87 5.16 5.61
N GLY A 16 -11.69 5.45 6.15
CA GLY A 16 -11.12 4.76 7.31
C GLY A 16 -10.45 3.41 7.00
N PHE A 17 -10.17 3.10 5.73
CA PHE A 17 -9.41 1.92 5.38
C PHE A 17 -7.91 2.13 5.60
N ARG A 18 -7.25 1.04 6.01
CA ARG A 18 -5.80 0.92 5.95
C ARG A 18 -5.37 0.64 4.51
N VAL A 19 -4.55 1.50 3.94
CA VAL A 19 -4.08 1.44 2.55
C VAL A 19 -2.64 0.97 2.49
N ILE A 20 -2.41 -0.09 1.72
CA ILE A 20 -1.07 -0.58 1.38
C ILE A 20 -0.87 -0.35 -0.11
N LEU A 21 0.17 0.38 -0.48
CA LEU A 21 0.47 0.74 -1.86
C LEU A 21 1.75 0.07 -2.33
N VAL A 22 1.73 -0.50 -3.53
CA VAL A 22 2.94 -0.97 -4.24
C VAL A 22 3.04 -0.31 -5.60
N ASN A 23 4.19 0.28 -5.90
CA ASN A 23 4.48 0.86 -7.21
C ASN A 23 6.00 0.90 -7.43
N SER A 24 6.47 0.44 -8.58
CA SER A 24 7.90 0.37 -8.89
C SER A 24 8.53 1.70 -9.27
N ASN A 25 7.74 2.74 -9.55
CA ASN A 25 8.25 4.06 -9.93
C ASN A 25 8.35 4.99 -8.70
N PRO A 26 9.56 5.31 -8.20
CA PRO A 26 9.73 6.20 -7.05
C PRO A 26 9.40 7.67 -7.35
N ALA A 27 9.33 8.06 -8.63
CA ALA A 27 9.06 9.43 -9.06
C ALA A 27 7.55 9.67 -9.29
N THR A 28 6.72 9.21 -8.36
CA THR A 28 5.24 9.39 -8.42
C THR A 28 4.72 9.98 -7.11
N ILE A 29 3.62 10.73 -7.17
CA ILE A 29 3.00 11.30 -5.98
C ILE A 29 2.44 10.18 -5.10
N MET A 30 1.81 9.16 -5.69
CA MET A 30 1.20 8.06 -4.94
C MET A 30 2.20 7.24 -4.10
N THR A 31 3.51 7.33 -4.39
CA THR A 31 4.58 6.67 -3.61
C THR A 31 5.11 7.49 -2.44
N ASP A 32 4.61 8.71 -2.22
CA ASP A 32 4.92 9.45 -1.00
C ASP A 32 4.32 8.72 0.23
N PRO A 33 5.07 8.55 1.33
CA PRO A 33 4.56 7.97 2.58
C PRO A 33 3.29 8.64 3.12
N GLU A 34 2.99 9.88 2.72
CA GLU A 34 1.78 10.58 3.12
C GLU A 34 0.49 10.02 2.52
N PHE A 35 0.54 9.18 1.46
CA PHE A 35 -0.68 8.70 0.78
C PHE A 35 -1.15 7.31 1.18
N ALA A 36 -0.30 6.47 1.77
CA ALA A 36 -0.67 5.12 2.22
C ALA A 36 -0.07 4.82 3.59
N ASP A 37 -0.69 3.91 4.35
CA ASP A 37 -0.14 3.49 5.65
C ASP A 37 1.21 2.80 5.48
N HIS A 38 1.33 1.94 4.47
CA HIS A 38 2.61 1.38 4.03
C HIS A 38 2.76 1.52 2.51
N THR A 39 3.92 2.02 2.09
CA THR A 39 4.30 2.15 0.68
C THR A 39 5.50 1.25 0.35
N TYR A 40 5.35 0.43 -0.69
CA TYR A 40 6.37 -0.47 -1.20
C TYR A 40 6.82 -0.05 -2.60
N ILE A 41 8.10 0.28 -2.73
CA ILE A 41 8.73 0.55 -4.03
C ILE A 41 9.42 -0.73 -4.50
N GLU A 42 8.62 -1.60 -5.11
CA GLU A 42 9.01 -2.96 -5.53
C GLU A 42 8.50 -3.22 -6.96
N PRO A 43 9.11 -4.15 -7.72
CA PRO A 43 8.58 -4.57 -9.01
C PRO A 43 7.13 -5.08 -8.88
N ILE A 44 6.26 -4.69 -9.82
CA ILE A 44 4.86 -5.15 -9.86
C ILE A 44 4.83 -6.56 -10.48
N THR A 45 5.30 -7.55 -9.72
CA THR A 45 5.24 -8.97 -10.08
C THR A 45 4.43 -9.76 -9.04
N PRO A 46 3.85 -10.92 -9.42
CA PRO A 46 3.12 -11.77 -8.49
C PRO A 46 3.92 -12.15 -7.24
N GLU A 47 5.23 -12.39 -7.38
CA GLU A 47 6.11 -12.78 -6.28
C GLU A 47 6.30 -11.64 -5.27
N SER A 48 6.54 -10.41 -5.76
CA SER A 48 6.65 -9.22 -4.94
C SER A 48 5.34 -8.95 -4.19
N VAL A 49 4.21 -9.00 -4.89
CA VAL A 49 2.88 -8.79 -4.29
C VAL A 49 2.58 -9.86 -3.25
N ALA A 50 2.86 -11.14 -3.52
CA ALA A 50 2.65 -12.23 -2.56
C ALA A 50 3.56 -12.10 -1.31
N LYS A 51 4.78 -11.58 -1.47
CA LYS A 51 5.67 -11.26 -0.35
C LYS A 51 5.10 -10.13 0.51
N ILE A 52 4.61 -9.06 -0.12
CA ILE A 52 3.99 -7.92 0.58
C ILE A 52 2.76 -8.38 1.35
N ILE A 53 1.84 -9.12 0.72
CA ILE A 53 0.63 -9.64 1.38
C ILE A 53 0.99 -10.44 2.64
N ARG A 54 1.93 -11.38 2.55
CA ARG A 54 2.36 -12.19 3.71
C ARG A 54 2.95 -11.33 4.83
N LYS A 55 3.77 -10.34 4.48
CA LYS A 55 4.37 -9.41 5.45
C LYS A 55 3.28 -8.60 6.16
N GLU A 56 2.31 -8.09 5.41
CA GLU A 56 1.22 -7.28 5.96
C GLU A 56 0.26 -8.09 6.82
N GLN A 57 -0.02 -9.34 6.45
CA GLN A 57 -0.80 -10.28 7.28
C GLN A 57 -0.09 -10.57 8.61
N ALA A 58 1.21 -10.86 8.58
CA ALA A 58 2.00 -11.08 9.79
C ALA A 58 2.02 -9.84 10.70
N TRP A 59 2.26 -8.66 10.11
CA TRP A 59 2.21 -7.39 10.84
C TRP A 59 0.84 -7.16 11.49
N MET A 60 -0.27 -7.38 10.77
CA MET A 60 -1.62 -7.21 11.31
C MET A 60 -1.88 -8.14 12.50
N GLN A 61 -1.41 -9.39 12.42
CA GLN A 61 -1.53 -10.35 13.52
C GLN A 61 -0.73 -9.90 14.76
N GLU A 62 0.48 -9.39 14.57
CA GLU A 62 1.31 -8.84 15.65
C GLU A 62 0.65 -7.62 16.33
N GLN A 63 -0.10 -6.82 15.56
CA GLN A 63 -0.89 -5.69 16.09
C GLN A 63 -2.23 -6.11 16.72
N GLY A 64 -2.54 -7.42 16.76
CA GLY A 64 -3.82 -7.91 17.28
C GLY A 64 -5.04 -7.55 16.42
N MET A 65 -4.83 -7.19 15.15
CA MET A 65 -5.91 -6.90 14.20
C MET A 65 -6.47 -8.22 13.67
N GLN A 66 -7.78 -8.42 13.79
CA GLN A 66 -8.47 -9.52 13.11
C GLN A 66 -8.67 -9.12 11.64
N GLY A 67 -8.11 -9.92 10.73
CA GLY A 67 -8.15 -9.70 9.28
C GLY A 67 -9.48 -10.03 8.63
#